data_AF-A0A438INJ4-F1
#
_entry.id   AF-A0A438INJ4-F1
#
_cell.length_a   1.000
_cell.length_b   1.000
_cell.length_c   1.000
_cell.angle_alpha   90.00
_cell.angle_beta   90.00
_cell.angle_gamma   90.00
#
_symmetry.space_group_name_H-M   'P 1'
#
loop_
_entity.id
_entity.type
_entity.pdbx_description
1 polymer ?
#
loop_
_entity_poly.entity_id
_entity_poly.type
_entity_poly.pdbx_seq_one_letter_code
_entity_poly.pdbx_strand_id
1 'polypeptide(L)' 'MTSFNPLANILTQNKLEGPNYVDWKRNLDILLTAEEYKFVLNEVCPEKPGESATQDQIKAHQKWVKADEMA' A
#
# COMPACT_ATOMS: atom_id res chain seq x y z
N MET A 1 -17.93 -8.63 -1.09
CA MET A 1 -17.13 -9.85 -1.28
C MET A 1 -15.68 -9.42 -1.29
N THR A 2 -14.93 -9.70 -0.23
CA THR A 2 -13.47 -9.50 -0.25
C THR A 2 -12.91 -10.40 -1.34
N SER A 3 -12.39 -9.81 -2.42
CA SER A 3 -11.73 -10.54 -3.49
C SER A 3 -10.66 -11.41 -2.87
N PHE A 4 -10.69 -12.71 -3.17
CA PHE A 4 -9.66 -13.64 -2.74
C PHE A 4 -8.35 -13.17 -3.38
N ASN A 5 -7.46 -12.57 -2.58
CA ASN A 5 -6.13 -12.21 -3.04
C ASN A 5 -5.19 -13.37 -2.70
N PRO A 6 -4.87 -14.26 -3.65
CA PRO A 6 -3.96 -15.38 -3.40
C PRO A 6 -2.57 -14.92 -2.94
N LEU A 7 -2.17 -13.67 -3.22
CA LEU A 7 -0.93 -13.08 -2.74
C LEU A 7 -1.00 -12.70 -1.25
N ALA A 8 -2.18 -12.38 -0.71
CA ALA A 8 -2.35 -12.12 0.72
C ALA A 8 -2.06 -13.36 1.58
N ASN A 9 -2.25 -14.57 1.03
CA ASN A 9 -1.89 -15.80 1.73
C ASN A 9 -0.38 -16.00 1.90
N ILE A 10 0.47 -15.37 1.07
CA ILE A 10 1.93 -15.47 1.24
C ILE A 10 2.35 -14.93 2.60
N LEU A 11 1.76 -13.83 3.06
CA LEU A 11 2.08 -13.23 4.36
C LEU A 11 1.53 -14.04 5.54
N THR A 12 0.40 -14.73 5.37
CA THR A 12 -0.17 -15.58 6.42
C THR A 12 0.62 -16.88 6.59
N GLN A 13 1.19 -17.40 5.50
CA GLN A 13 2.03 -18.60 5.48
C GLN A 13 3.50 -18.32 5.85
N ASN A 14 4.01 -17.13 5.54
CA ASN A 14 5.38 -16.71 5.84
C ASN A 14 5.34 -15.53 6.83
N LYS A 15 4.88 -15.79 8.05
CA LYS A 15 4.82 -14.76 9.10
C LYS A 15 6.22 -14.24 9.42
N LEU A 16 6.31 -13.00 9.89
CA LEU A 16 7.57 -12.43 10.33
C LEU A 16 8.09 -13.18 11.56
N GLU A 17 9.27 -13.74 11.41
CA GLU A 17 10.07 -14.38 12.44
C GLU A 17 11.46 -13.73 12.43
N GLY A 18 12.15 -13.70 13.58
CA GLY A 18 13.44 -13.02 13.69
C GLY A 18 14.44 -13.36 12.55
N PRO A 19 14.63 -14.64 12.21
CA PRO A 19 15.57 -15.03 11.16
C PRO A 19 15.13 -14.72 9.72
N ASN A 20 13.82 -14.54 9.45
CA ASN A 20 13.29 -14.49 8.09
C ASN A 20 12.96 -13.08 7.59
N TYR A 21 13.41 -12.02 8.28
CA TYR A 21 13.07 -10.63 7.95
C TYR A 21 13.25 -10.27 6.48
N VAL A 22 14.36 -10.71 5.86
CA VAL A 22 14.66 -10.40 4.46
C VAL A 22 13.61 -11.00 3.52
N ASP A 23 13.24 -12.27 3.75
CA ASP A 23 12.23 -12.96 2.94
C ASP A 23 10.82 -12.43 3.21
N TRP A 24 10.49 -12.16 4.48
CA TRP A 24 9.24 -11.53 4.86
C TRP A 24 9.07 -10.16 4.21
N LYS A 25 10.11 -9.32 4.24
CA LYS A 25 10.11 -7.99 3.61
C LYS A 25 9.93 -8.12 2.10
N ARG A 26 10.60 -9.07 1.45
CA ARG A 26 10.44 -9.33 0.01
C ARG A 26 9.00 -9.74 -0.34
N ASN A 27 8.41 -10.61 0.48
CA ASN A 27 7.02 -11.04 0.31
C ASN A 27 6.03 -9.89 0.47
N LEU A 28 6.25 -9.01 1.46
CA LEU A 28 5.48 -7.78 1.64
C LEU A 28 5.61 -6.85 0.44
N ASP A 29 6.83 -6.64 -0.06
CA ASP A 29 7.11 -5.79 -1.22
C ASP A 29 6.39 -6.27 -2.49
N ILE A 30 6.33 -7.60 -2.71
CA ILE A 30 5.60 -8.20 -3.83
C ILE A 30 4.10 -7.91 -3.70
N LEU A 31 3.53 -8.13 -2.52
CA LEU A 31 2.11 -7.88 -2.26
C LEU A 31 1.74 -6.41 -2.47
N LEU A 32 2.50 -5.49 -1.90
CA LEU A 32 2.26 -4.05 -2.05
C LEU A 32 2.41 -3.58 -3.49
N THR A 33 3.29 -4.20 -4.27
CA THR A 33 3.44 -3.90 -5.70
C THR A 33 2.24 -4.41 -6.49
N ALA A 34 1.80 -5.65 -6.24
CA ALA A 34 0.68 -6.25 -6.95
C ALA A 34 -0.66 -5.55 -6.69
N GLU A 35 -0.84 -5.02 -5.48
CA GLU A 35 -2.02 -4.24 -5.08
C GLU A 35 -1.90 -2.74 -5.38
N GLU A 36 -0.83 -2.31 -6.06
CA GLU A 36 -0.56 -0.91 -6.39
C GLU A 36 -0.49 0.05 -5.19
N TYR A 37 -0.11 -0.45 -4.00
CA TYR A 37 0.03 0.35 -2.77
C TYR A 37 1.47 0.73 -2.44
N LYS A 38 2.47 0.15 -3.11
CA LYS A 38 3.89 0.39 -2.83
C LYS A 38 4.31 1.86 -2.87
N PHE A 39 3.59 2.70 -3.62
CA PHE A 39 3.87 4.13 -3.71
C PHE A 39 3.75 4.83 -2.35
N VAL A 40 2.83 4.43 -1.46
CA VAL A 40 2.64 5.03 -0.13
C VAL A 40 3.89 4.92 0.75
N LEU A 41 4.69 3.87 0.57
CA LEU A 41 5.93 3.68 1.34
C LEU A 41 7.08 4.58 0.89
N ASN A 42 7.04 5.09 -0.34
CA ASN A 42 8.18 5.79 -0.97
C ASN A 42 7.85 7.26 -1.29
N GLU A 43 6.58 7.56 -1.52
CA GLU A 43 6.10 8.89 -1.88
C GLU A 43 5.58 9.64 -0.65
N VAL A 44 5.92 10.92 -0.57
CA VAL A 44 5.40 11.81 0.48
C VAL A 44 3.89 11.98 0.28
N CYS A 45 3.14 11.99 1.39
CA CYS A 45 1.72 12.33 1.37
C CYS A 45 1.48 13.65 0.61
N PRO A 46 0.65 13.65 -0.44
CA PRO A 46 0.30 14.87 -1.15
C PRO A 46 -0.35 15.87 -0.18
N GLU A 47 -0.04 17.16 -0.34
CA GLU A 47 -0.70 18.21 0.44
C GLU A 47 -2.22 18.11 0.36
N LYS A 48 -2.88 18.41 1.48
CA LYS A 48 -4.33 18.42 1.52
C LYS A 48 -4.86 19.45 0.50
N PRO A 49 -5.72 19.04 -0.44
CA PRO A 49 -6.26 19.94 -1.46
C PRO A 49 -6.98 21.13 -0.81
N GLY A 50 -6.62 22.35 -1.22
CA GLY A 50 -7.36 23.57 -0.89
C GLY A 50 -8.58 23.79 -1.79
N GLU A 51 -9.34 24.86 -1.55
CA GLU A 51 -10.56 25.17 -2.32
C GLU A 51 -10.31 25.40 -3.82
N SER A 52 -9.11 25.86 -4.19
CA SER A 52 -8.70 26.08 -5.57
C SER A 52 -8.00 24.88 -6.21
N ALA A 53 -7.98 23.72 -5.56
CA ALA A 53 -7.28 22.55 -6.06
C ALA A 53 -7.97 21.97 -7.30
N THR A 54 -7.18 21.45 -8.23
CA THR A 54 -7.71 20.75 -9.40
C THR A 54 -8.32 19.41 -9.00
N GLN A 55 -9.21 18.89 -9.85
CA GLN A 55 -9.78 17.56 -9.64
C GLN A 55 -8.70 16.47 -9.54
N ASP A 56 -7.61 16.61 -10.29
CA ASP A 56 -6.51 15.64 -10.26
C ASP A 56 -5.72 15.69 -8.94
N GLN A 57 -5.52 16.89 -8.36
CA GLN A 57 -4.92 17.03 -7.03
C GLN A 57 -5.80 16.41 -5.95
N ILE A 58 -7.11 16.61 -6.03
CA ILE A 58 -8.08 16.00 -5.11
C ILE A 58 -8.03 14.47 -5.22
N LYS A 59 -8.07 13.93 -6.44
CA LYS A 59 -7.98 12.48 -6.68
C LYS A 59 -6.66 11.89 -6.21
N ALA A 60 -5.54 12.56 -6.45
CA ALA A 60 -4.22 12.10 -6.02
C ALA A 60 -4.13 12.00 -4.50
N HIS A 61 -4.57 13.03 -3.78
CA HIS A 61 -4.62 13.01 -2.32
C HIS A 61 -5.57 11.93 -1.79
N GLN A 62 -6.78 11.82 -2.35
CA GLN A 62 -7.73 10.76 -1.97
C GLN A 62 -7.21 9.35 -2.23
N LYS A 63 -6.54 9.13 -3.38
CA LYS A 63 -5.91 7.84 -3.71
C LYS A 63 -4.83 7.49 -2.68
N TRP A 64 -3.98 8.45 -2.34
CA TRP A 64 -2.91 8.26 -1.36
C TRP A 64 -3.49 7.96 0.04
N VAL A 65 -4.44 8.78 0.53
CA VAL A 65 -5.07 8.59 1.85
C VAL A 65 -5.77 7.24 1.95
N LYS A 66 -6.53 6.86 0.92
CA LYS A 66 -7.21 5.56 0.90
C LYS A 66 -6.24 4.38 0.95
N ALA A 67 -5.09 4.51 0.28
CA ALA A 67 -4.06 3.49 0.29
C ALA A 67 -3.33 3.40 1.64
N ASP A 68 -3.11 4.54 2.30
CA ASP A 68 -2.49 4.64 3.63
C ASP A 68 -3.40 4.09 4.74
N GLU A 69 -4.70 4.41 4.72
CA GLU A 69 -5.68 3.87 5.67
C GLU A 69 -5.90 2.34 5.57
N MET A 70 -5.50 1.74 4.44
CA MET A 70 -5.59 0.30 4.21
C MET A 70 -4.34 -0.48 4.67
N ALA A 71 -3.25 0.23 5.01
CA ALA A 71 -2.00 -0.35 5.53
C ALA A 71 -2.02 -0.50 7.05
#